data_AF-A0A7J4J8T2-F1
#
_entry.id   AF-A0A7J4J8T2-F1
#
_cell.length_a   1.000
_cell.length_b   1.000
_cell.length_c   1.000
_cell.angle_alpha   90.00
_cell.angle_beta   90.00
_cell.angle_gamma   90.00
#
_symmetry.space_group_name_H-M   'P 1'
#
loop_
_entity.id
_entity.type
_entity.pdbx_description
1 polymer ?
#
loop_
_entity_poly.entity_id
_entity_poly.type
_entity_poly.pdbx_seq_one_letter_code
_entity_poly.pdbx_strand_id
1 'polypeptide(L)'
;MKNTKASSELWWIIMTAVIVLVVVILVLLWFQGSGEKAFGGINTQLDDADNDKVTNLFDQCPNTPAIIKGDDSTEVDAAGCSQAQRDLQKKESTT
;
A
#
# COMPACT_ATOMS: atom_id res chain seq x y z
N MET A 1 38.44 27.83 47.76
CA MET A 1 38.68 28.42 46.43
C MET A 1 37.61 27.87 45.50
N LYS A 2 36.74 28.73 44.99
CA LYS A 2 35.55 28.32 44.21
C LYS A 2 36.03 27.86 42.83
N ASN A 3 36.14 26.55 42.64
CA ASN A 3 36.39 25.94 41.34
C ASN A 3 35.10 25.95 40.51
N THR A 4 34.63 27.12 40.11
CA THR A 4 33.56 27.26 39.12
C THR A 4 34.19 27.23 37.73
N LYS A 5 34.56 26.04 37.25
CA LYS A 5 34.62 25.78 35.80
C LYS A 5 33.31 25.14 35.36
N ALA A 6 32.20 25.82 35.63
CA ALA A 6 30.87 25.37 35.21
C ALA A 6 30.40 26.21 34.02
N SER A 7 31.24 26.46 32.99
CA SER A 7 30.82 27.32 31.86
C SER A 7 31.63 27.24 30.54
N SER A 8 32.58 26.32 30.32
CA SER A 8 33.38 26.32 29.08
C SER A 8 33.18 25.11 28.15
N GLU A 9 32.53 24.05 28.65
CA GLU A 9 32.47 22.77 27.93
C GLU A 9 31.14 22.57 27.17
N LEU A 10 30.19 23.49 27.29
CA LEU A 10 28.87 23.30 26.68
C LEU A 10 28.90 23.48 25.16
N TRP A 11 29.85 24.28 24.65
CA TRP A 11 29.91 24.60 23.22
C TRP A 11 30.34 23.40 22.36
N TRP A 12 31.26 22.56 22.84
CA TRP A 12 31.63 21.34 22.10
C TRP A 12 30.50 20.30 22.14
N ILE A 13 29.75 20.22 23.24
CA ILE A 13 28.58 19.33 23.34
C ILE A 13 27.53 19.72 22.30
N ILE A 14 27.28 21.02 22.14
CA ILE A 14 26.37 21.54 21.10
C ILE A 14 26.90 21.18 19.70
N MET A 15 28.21 21.33 19.44
CA MET A 15 28.80 20.95 18.16
C MET A 15 28.66 19.47 17.86
N THR A 16 28.94 18.59 18.84
CA THR A 16 28.75 17.14 18.69
C THR A 16 27.28 16.81 18.44
N ALA A 17 26.35 17.42 19.17
CA ALA A 17 24.91 17.19 18.97
C ALA A 17 24.45 17.61 17.55
N VAL A 18 24.92 18.75 17.05
CA VAL A 18 24.62 19.20 15.68
C VAL A 18 25.22 18.26 14.64
N ILE A 19 26.47 17.81 14.83
CA ILE A 19 27.11 16.85 13.91
C ILE A 19 26.35 15.53 13.88
N VAL A 20 25.96 14.99 15.05
CA VAL A 20 25.17 13.75 15.12
C VAL A 20 23.82 13.92 14.43
N LEU A 21 23.13 15.05 14.66
CA LEU A 21 21.86 15.36 14.01
C LEU A 21 22.03 15.43 12.47
N VAL A 22 23.08 16.09 11.99
CA VAL A 22 23.40 16.17 10.56
C VAL A 22 23.71 14.79 9.97
N VAL A 23 24.51 13.97 10.65
CA VAL A 23 24.82 12.60 10.18
C VAL A 23 23.56 11.74 10.15
N VAL A 24 22.68 11.82 11.15
CA VAL A 24 21.39 11.12 11.15
C VAL A 24 20.50 11.60 10.01
N ILE A 25 20.40 12.91 9.78
CA ILE A 25 19.64 13.45 8.64
C ILE A 25 20.23 12.98 7.32
N LEU A 26 21.56 12.98 7.16
CA LEU A 26 22.20 12.47 5.96
C LEU A 26 21.91 10.98 5.80
N VAL A 27 22.06 10.16 6.84
CA VAL A 27 21.68 8.74 6.75
C VAL A 27 20.20 8.58 6.37
N LEU A 28 19.29 9.37 6.95
CA LEU A 28 17.87 9.33 6.59
C LEU A 28 17.62 9.79 5.15
N LEU A 29 18.25 10.87 4.68
CA LEU A 29 18.09 11.38 3.31
C LEU A 29 18.72 10.44 2.27
N TRP A 30 19.84 9.79 2.61
CA TRP A 30 20.51 8.83 1.74
C TRP A 30 19.83 7.45 1.76
N PHE A 31 19.10 7.10 2.82
CA PHE A 31 18.43 5.81 2.98
C PHE A 31 16.91 5.84 2.71
N GLN A 32 16.26 7.01 2.78
CA GLN A 32 14.83 7.17 2.46
C GLN A 32 14.51 6.92 0.97
N GLY A 33 15.50 6.99 0.07
CA GLY A 33 15.32 6.72 -1.36
C GLY A 33 15.18 5.24 -1.75
N SER A 34 15.32 4.29 -0.82
CA SER A 34 15.32 2.85 -1.14
C SER A 34 13.97 2.14 -0.96
N GLY A 35 12.95 2.81 -0.42
CA GLY A 35 11.75 2.14 0.14
C GLY A 35 10.43 2.22 -0.64
N GLU A 36 10.25 3.16 -1.58
CA GLU A 36 8.92 3.41 -2.19
C GLU A 36 8.42 2.30 -3.15
N LYS A 37 9.23 1.27 -3.41
CA LYS A 37 8.89 0.25 -4.42
C LYS A 37 8.35 -1.05 -3.84
N ALA A 38 8.38 -1.22 -2.51
CA ALA A 38 8.02 -2.50 -1.87
C ALA A 38 6.55 -2.59 -1.43
N PHE A 39 5.82 -1.48 -1.36
CA PHE A 39 4.43 -1.46 -0.85
C PHE A 39 3.37 -1.20 -1.92
N GLY A 40 3.77 -0.93 -3.18
CA GLY A 40 2.83 -0.64 -4.26
C GLY A 40 1.97 -1.83 -4.70
N GLY A 41 2.45 -3.07 -4.51
CA GLY A 41 1.76 -4.27 -4.99
C GLY A 41 0.69 -4.84 -4.05
N ILE A 42 0.68 -4.46 -2.77
CA ILE A 42 -0.28 -5.04 -1.81
C ILE A 42 -1.64 -4.34 -1.91
N ASN A 43 -1.65 -3.04 -2.21
CA ASN A 43 -2.89 -2.26 -2.29
C ASN A 43 -3.78 -2.70 -3.46
N THR A 44 -3.20 -3.09 -4.60
CA THR A 44 -3.96 -3.45 -5.81
C THR A 44 -4.70 -4.77 -5.69
N GLN A 45 -4.23 -5.66 -4.83
CA GLN A 45 -4.80 -7.01 -4.67
C GLN A 45 -5.93 -7.06 -3.64
N LEU A 46 -5.94 -6.11 -2.71
CA LEU A 46 -7.05 -5.87 -1.79
C LEU A 46 -8.12 -4.94 -2.38
N ASP A 47 -7.83 -4.29 -3.50
CA ASP A 47 -8.78 -3.44 -4.22
C ASP A 47 -9.81 -4.29 -4.99
N ASP A 48 -10.90 -3.64 -5.37
CA ASP A 48 -11.98 -4.20 -6.19
C ASP A 48 -12.07 -3.33 -7.45
N ALA A 49 -11.48 -3.83 -8.54
CA ALA A 49 -11.28 -3.03 -9.76
C ALA A 49 -12.57 -2.78 -10.53
N ASP A 50 -13.53 -3.69 -10.48
CA ASP A 50 -14.81 -3.62 -11.21
C ASP A 50 -16.02 -3.36 -10.31
N ASN A 51 -15.80 -3.24 -9.01
CA ASN A 51 -16.77 -2.84 -7.99
C ASN A 51 -17.94 -3.82 -7.88
N ASP A 52 -17.67 -5.09 -8.09
CA ASP A 52 -18.64 -6.18 -7.96
C ASP A 52 -18.74 -6.74 -6.52
N LYS A 53 -17.98 -6.14 -5.60
CA LYS A 53 -17.83 -6.49 -4.17
C LYS A 53 -17.01 -7.74 -3.91
N VAL A 54 -16.26 -8.22 -4.89
CA VAL A 54 -15.26 -9.26 -4.75
C VAL A 54 -13.89 -8.62 -4.99
N THR A 55 -12.99 -8.72 -4.01
CA THR A 55 -11.65 -8.18 -4.18
C THR A 55 -10.91 -8.91 -5.30
N ASN A 56 -10.04 -8.21 -6.02
CA ASN A 56 -9.23 -8.75 -7.12
C ASN A 56 -8.46 -10.05 -6.76
N LEU A 57 -8.16 -10.29 -5.48
CA LEU A 57 -7.54 -11.52 -5.00
C LEU A 57 -8.42 -12.77 -5.15
N PHE A 58 -9.73 -12.61 -5.02
CA PHE A 58 -10.72 -13.69 -5.03
C PHE A 58 -11.61 -13.67 -6.27
N ASP A 59 -11.53 -12.61 -7.08
CA ASP A 59 -12.27 -12.48 -8.33
C ASP A 59 -11.66 -13.38 -9.43
N GLN A 60 -12.48 -14.28 -9.95
CA GLN A 60 -12.15 -15.18 -11.05
C GLN A 60 -12.63 -14.66 -12.41
N CYS A 61 -13.45 -13.62 -12.42
CA CYS A 61 -14.17 -13.11 -13.57
C CYS A 61 -13.98 -11.59 -13.73
N PRO A 62 -12.76 -11.14 -14.08
CA PRO A 62 -12.47 -9.72 -14.17
C PRO A 62 -13.39 -9.00 -15.16
N ASN A 63 -13.76 -7.77 -14.81
CA ASN A 63 -14.71 -6.92 -15.53
C ASN A 63 -16.17 -7.36 -15.37
N THR A 64 -16.54 -7.82 -14.18
CA THR A 64 -17.94 -7.99 -13.80
C THR A 64 -18.67 -6.65 -13.78
N PRO A 65 -19.97 -6.60 -14.12
CA PRO A 65 -20.75 -5.41 -13.92
C PRO A 65 -20.80 -5.05 -12.43
N ALA A 66 -20.45 -3.80 -12.09
CA ALA A 66 -20.54 -3.31 -10.73
C ALA A 66 -21.94 -3.55 -10.14
N ILE A 67 -22.00 -4.01 -8.88
CA ILE A 67 -23.28 -4.29 -8.22
C ILE A 67 -24.04 -2.98 -8.00
N ILE A 68 -25.14 -2.79 -8.73
CA ILE A 68 -26.08 -1.69 -8.51
C ILE A 68 -27.17 -2.17 -7.56
N LYS A 69 -27.25 -1.58 -6.37
CA LYS A 69 -28.29 -1.95 -5.39
C LYS A 69 -29.69 -1.70 -5.98
N GLY A 70 -30.46 -2.79 -6.15
CA GLY A 70 -31.83 -2.76 -6.67
C GLY A 70 -31.99 -3.27 -8.09
N ASP A 71 -30.91 -3.73 -8.73
CA ASP A 71 -30.94 -4.41 -10.03
C ASP A 71 -30.49 -5.87 -9.89
N ASP A 72 -31.45 -6.79 -9.98
CA ASP A 72 -31.25 -8.24 -9.88
C ASP A 72 -30.32 -8.80 -10.98
N SER A 73 -30.06 -8.03 -12.04
CA SER A 73 -29.14 -8.42 -13.12
C SER A 73 -27.66 -8.20 -12.80
N THR A 74 -27.37 -7.49 -11.70
CA THR A 74 -25.98 -7.17 -11.31
C THR A 74 -25.39 -8.15 -10.30
N GLU A 75 -26.13 -9.15 -9.84
CA GLU A 75 -25.64 -10.14 -8.87
C GLU A 75 -24.49 -10.98 -9.42
N VAL A 76 -23.40 -11.05 -8.64
CA VAL A 76 -22.25 -11.92 -8.86
C VAL A 76 -22.24 -13.03 -7.81
N ASP A 77 -21.64 -14.18 -8.14
CA ASP A 77 -21.48 -15.27 -7.19
C ASP A 77 -20.29 -15.04 -6.24
N ALA A 78 -20.01 -16.03 -5.37
CA ALA A 78 -18.88 -15.99 -4.45
C ALA A 78 -17.50 -15.93 -5.12
N ALA A 79 -17.42 -16.18 -6.43
CA ALA A 79 -16.20 -16.11 -7.22
C ALA A 79 -16.06 -14.79 -7.98
N GLY A 80 -16.99 -13.84 -7.81
CA GLY A 80 -17.00 -12.59 -8.58
C GLY A 80 -17.52 -12.78 -9.99
N CYS A 81 -18.28 -13.84 -10.28
CA CYS A 81 -18.74 -14.14 -11.64
C CYS A 81 -20.24 -13.87 -11.81
N SER A 82 -20.58 -13.09 -12.84
CA SER A 82 -21.96 -12.98 -13.31
C SER A 82 -22.41 -14.25 -14.05
N GLN A 83 -23.73 -14.48 -14.11
CA GLN A 83 -24.30 -15.61 -14.86
C GLN A 83 -23.88 -15.60 -16.34
N ALA A 84 -23.87 -14.42 -16.96
CA ALA A 84 -23.49 -14.25 -18.36
C ALA A 84 -22.02 -14.65 -18.61
N GLN A 85 -21.09 -14.25 -17.72
CA GLN A 85 -19.68 -14.65 -17.84
C GLN A 85 -19.50 -16.16 -17.66
N ARG A 86 -20.23 -16.81 -16.73
CA ARG A 86 -20.15 -18.27 -16.56
C ARG A 86 -20.67 -19.03 -17.78
N ASP A 87 -21.75 -18.55 -18.39
CA ASP A 87 -22.30 -19.16 -19.61
C ASP A 87 -21.33 -19.05 -20.79
N LEU A 88 -20.59 -17.94 -20.89
CA LEU A 88 -19.54 -17.76 -21.90
C LEU A 88 -18.33 -18.68 -21.63
N GLN A 89 -17.84 -18.73 -20.40
CA GLN A 89 -16.73 -19.64 -20.02
C GLN A 89 -17.08 -21.11 -20.28
N LYS A 90 -18.32 -21.50 -20.03
CA LYS A 90 -18.78 -22.87 -20.30
C LYS A 90 -18.82 -23.19 -21.81
N LYS A 91 -19.15 -22.20 -22.64
CA LYS A 91 -19.09 -22.35 -24.11
C LYS A 91 -17.66 -22.47 -24.61
N GLU A 92 -16.73 -21.69 -24.05
CA GLU A 92 -15.31 -21.78 -24.39
C GLU A 92 -14.68 -23.11 -23.95
N SER A 93 -15.10 -23.68 -22.82
CA SER A 93 -14.59 -24.99 -22.35
C SER A 93 -15.14 -26.20 -23.14
N THR A 94 -16.16 -26.01 -23.97
CA THR A 94 -16.81 -27.11 -24.73
C THR A 94 -16.41 -27.11 -26.23
N THR A 95 -15.47 -26.25 -26.62
CA THR A 95 -14.90 -26.20 -27.99
C THR A 95 -13.46 -26.68 -27.96
#